data_AF-A0A1Y3N2W9-F1
#
_entry.id   AF-A0A1Y3N2W9-F1
#
_cell.length_a   1.000
_cell.length_b   1.000
_cell.length_c   1.000
_cell.angle_alpha   90.00
_cell.angle_beta   90.00
_cell.angle_gamma   90.00
#
_symmetry.space_group_name_H-M   'P 1'
#
loop_
_entity.id
_entity.type
_entity.pdbx_description
1 polymer ?
#
loop_
_entity_poly.entity_id
_entity_poly.type
_entity_poly.pdbx_seq_one_letter_code
_entity_poly.pdbx_strand_id
1 'polypeptide(L)'
;MNISLDLHIIEARDLFANDSNGFSDPFVVIPGNQPGISNIPSKGYKTHKKKKTLNPEWNEIFILNFDDLGRHSDIKIEIYDDNLLSKAVLIGECTLNLEWLCGTKIKVHEEWLDLFVKVKDKTTKQKKEVMKGQIHIKIVLPPEPLTNPNPNIQTNNLFQPGSWVPVLEDVVNVGLGWDFTEGEETFDLDGSVTAFDYNLNPIESVYYGNLSGISGSVLHHGDNLTGEGEGDDEVVTIGLDRVPDNVKLLAVTVNSYKSNSLIKAKSGFIRLYTNTTGLGKYILSRSKDCIGLMLGLFERDNSNNRWFFQVMVDPIEGNTVINSYDSMKELLKVYDKNFIEETICKYIPLHPLPNEIVFQTNSWIPINSQLIHVGLGWDIQRGLMYDLDASIIIFGTDNQIIETIYHKNKKTKDGTIYHHGDNKNGNGDGDDELISINFPKLDSNIGSMAVVINSFKGNPLSGVKGGFIRLFYDKGPIGCHLLNEGRNCTGILLGLFKRDVNTGNWFLQVMIENINGIDANESIPDVINLLNRYTLNI
;
A
#
# COMPACT_ATOMS: atom_id res chain seq x y z
N MET A 1 -16.22 9.38 19.17
CA MET A 1 -15.79 8.45 18.10
C MET A 1 -15.27 7.23 18.82
N ASN A 2 -15.82 6.06 18.56
CA ASN A 2 -15.34 4.86 19.22
C ASN A 2 -13.99 4.49 18.62
N ILE A 3 -12.93 4.46 19.43
CA ILE A 3 -11.56 4.19 18.99
C ILE A 3 -11.05 3.00 19.79
N SER A 4 -10.62 1.94 19.13
CA SER A 4 -9.80 0.91 19.76
C SER A 4 -8.32 1.32 19.65
N LEU A 5 -7.49 1.02 20.64
CA LEU A 5 -6.04 1.16 20.56
C LEU A 5 -5.33 -0.01 21.24
N ASP A 6 -4.15 -0.36 20.73
CA ASP A 6 -3.27 -1.36 21.31
C ASP A 6 -2.24 -0.65 22.20
N LEU A 7 -2.30 -0.91 23.51
CA LEU A 7 -1.32 -0.45 24.49
C LEU A 7 -0.31 -1.56 24.76
N HIS A 8 0.91 -1.37 24.24
CA HIS A 8 2.04 -2.23 24.51
C HIS A 8 2.74 -1.78 25.79
N ILE A 9 2.84 -2.70 26.74
CA ILE A 9 3.68 -2.60 27.93
C ILE A 9 5.00 -3.32 27.63
N ILE A 10 6.03 -2.56 27.27
CA ILE A 10 7.29 -3.10 26.77
C ILE A 10 8.18 -3.50 27.95
N GLU A 11 8.66 -2.50 28.69
CA GLU A 11 9.65 -2.68 29.76
C GLU A 11 9.55 -1.57 30.80
N ALA A 12 10.24 -1.72 31.93
CA ALA A 12 10.49 -0.64 32.87
C ALA A 12 11.94 -0.64 33.31
N ARG A 13 12.40 0.48 33.85
CA ARG A 13 13.76 0.62 34.40
C ARG A 13 13.79 1.39 35.71
N ASP A 14 14.82 1.11 36.50
CA ASP A 14 15.10 1.78 37.77
C ASP A 14 13.90 1.78 38.75
N LEU A 15 13.13 0.68 38.75
CA LEU A 15 11.98 0.52 39.63
C LEU A 15 12.38 0.58 41.12
N PHE A 16 11.41 0.96 41.95
CA PHE A 16 11.60 0.98 43.39
C PHE A 16 11.74 -0.45 43.94
N ALA A 17 12.90 -0.75 44.51
CA ALA A 17 13.14 -1.98 45.27
C ALA A 17 12.34 -1.97 46.57
N ASN A 18 11.23 -2.70 46.58
CA ASN A 18 10.36 -2.80 47.75
C ASN A 18 10.70 -4.02 48.64
N ASP A 19 11.33 -5.06 48.10
CA ASP A 19 11.77 -6.21 48.89
C ASP A 19 13.08 -5.95 49.65
N SER A 20 13.22 -6.63 50.79
CA SER A 20 14.43 -6.63 51.61
C SER A 20 15.68 -7.18 50.91
N ASN A 21 15.51 -7.82 49.75
CA ASN A 21 16.59 -8.36 48.92
C ASN A 21 17.15 -7.34 47.91
N GLY A 22 16.57 -6.13 47.82
CA GLY A 22 16.98 -5.10 46.88
C GLY A 22 16.37 -5.21 45.48
N PHE A 23 15.39 -6.09 45.28
CA PHE A 23 14.65 -6.30 44.03
C PHE A 23 13.14 -6.15 44.26
N SER A 24 12.35 -6.43 43.22
CA SER A 24 10.90 -6.62 43.29
C SER A 24 10.48 -7.71 42.31
N ASP A 25 9.26 -8.21 42.45
CA ASP A 25 8.58 -9.10 41.51
C ASP A 25 7.50 -8.31 40.72
N PRO A 26 7.90 -7.36 39.84
CA PRO A 26 6.97 -6.39 39.28
C PRO A 26 5.97 -6.98 38.27
N PHE A 27 4.75 -6.47 38.32
CA PHE A 27 3.72 -6.61 37.29
C PHE A 27 2.95 -5.29 37.12
N VAL A 28 2.43 -5.06 35.92
CA VAL A 28 1.69 -3.85 35.56
C VAL A 28 0.19 -4.13 35.64
N VAL A 29 -0.56 -3.13 36.07
CA VAL A 29 -2.01 -3.13 36.19
C VAL A 29 -2.56 -1.91 35.45
N ILE A 30 -3.55 -2.16 34.59
CA ILE A 30 -4.44 -1.12 34.06
C ILE A 30 -5.73 -1.23 34.86
N PRO A 31 -6.01 -0.30 35.79
CA PRO A 31 -7.16 -0.41 36.70
C PRO A 31 -8.49 -0.48 35.94
N GLY A 32 -9.44 -1.24 36.47
CA GLY A 32 -10.81 -1.31 35.93
C GLY A 32 -11.57 0.01 36.09
N ASN A 33 -12.63 0.17 35.29
CA ASN A 33 -13.49 1.37 35.27
C ASN A 33 -12.72 2.67 34.94
N GLN A 34 -11.73 2.62 34.04
CA GLN A 34 -11.16 3.85 33.48
C GLN A 34 -12.27 4.66 32.82
N PRO A 35 -12.35 5.98 33.04
CA PRO A 35 -13.31 6.83 32.36
C PRO A 35 -13.18 6.70 30.85
N GLY A 36 -14.29 6.47 30.16
CA GLY A 36 -14.34 6.43 28.70
C GLY A 36 -13.79 5.17 28.04
N ILE A 37 -13.31 4.16 28.79
CA ILE A 37 -12.83 2.89 28.24
C ILE A 37 -13.80 1.76 28.59
N SER A 38 -14.48 1.20 27.59
CA SER A 38 -15.63 0.30 27.79
C SER A 38 -15.27 -1.17 27.96
N ASN A 39 -14.10 -1.63 27.51
CA ASN A 39 -13.74 -3.05 27.49
C ASN A 39 -12.86 -3.53 28.66
N ILE A 40 -12.43 -2.63 29.56
CA ILE A 40 -11.61 -3.05 30.72
C ILE A 40 -12.49 -3.74 31.77
N PRO A 41 -12.18 -4.98 32.19
CA PRO A 41 -12.91 -5.65 33.26
C PRO A 41 -12.87 -4.87 34.58
N SER A 42 -13.85 -5.06 35.45
CA SER A 42 -13.89 -4.40 36.77
C SER A 42 -12.66 -4.68 37.65
N LYS A 43 -11.96 -5.80 37.42
CA LYS A 43 -10.70 -6.16 38.10
C LYS A 43 -9.44 -5.57 37.47
N GLY A 44 -9.55 -4.89 36.33
CA GLY A 44 -8.44 -4.37 35.53
C GLY A 44 -7.73 -5.45 34.71
N TYR A 45 -6.87 -4.99 33.79
CA TYR A 45 -5.90 -5.84 33.10
C TYR A 45 -4.60 -5.95 33.91
N LYS A 46 -3.87 -7.06 33.72
CA LYS A 46 -2.60 -7.33 34.41
C LYS A 46 -1.61 -8.01 33.49
N THR A 47 -0.35 -7.63 33.57
CA THR A 47 0.74 -8.37 32.94
C THR A 47 1.14 -9.58 33.77
N HIS A 48 1.95 -10.45 33.18
CA HIS A 48 2.67 -11.48 33.91
C HIS A 48 3.71 -10.84 34.83
N LYS A 49 3.90 -11.43 36.01
CA LYS A 49 4.96 -10.98 36.92
C LYS A 49 6.34 -11.40 36.43
N LYS A 50 7.32 -10.51 36.59
CA LYS A 50 8.74 -10.80 36.36
C LYS A 50 9.41 -10.86 37.72
N LYS A 51 10.21 -11.91 37.97
CA LYS A 51 10.76 -12.16 39.31
C LYS A 51 12.11 -11.46 39.51
N LYS A 52 12.32 -10.91 40.71
CA LYS A 52 13.60 -10.37 41.21
C LYS A 52 14.30 -9.45 40.23
N THR A 53 13.59 -8.44 39.74
CA THR A 53 14.14 -7.46 38.80
C THR A 53 13.59 -6.05 39.05
N LEU A 54 14.43 -5.04 38.83
CA LEU A 54 14.03 -3.63 38.76
C LEU A 54 13.98 -3.10 37.32
N ASN A 55 14.36 -3.95 36.36
CA ASN A 55 14.32 -3.67 34.92
C ASN A 55 13.57 -4.80 34.20
N PRO A 56 12.25 -4.96 34.43
CA PRO A 56 11.46 -6.00 33.80
C PRO A 56 11.16 -5.71 32.32
N GLU A 57 11.14 -6.75 31.50
CA GLU A 57 10.60 -6.75 30.14
C GLU A 57 9.34 -7.63 30.10
N TRP A 58 8.20 -7.06 29.74
CA TRP A 58 6.92 -7.78 29.62
C TRP A 58 6.59 -8.11 28.18
N ASN A 59 6.66 -7.12 27.28
CA ASN A 59 6.23 -7.24 25.88
C ASN A 59 4.78 -7.74 25.75
N GLU A 60 3.87 -7.21 26.58
CA GLU A 60 2.46 -7.60 26.61
C GLU A 60 1.58 -6.49 26.06
N ILE A 61 0.48 -6.86 25.39
CA ILE A 61 -0.39 -5.93 24.66
C ILE A 61 -1.79 -5.96 25.29
N PHE A 62 -2.38 -4.79 25.49
CA PHE A 62 -3.75 -4.61 25.95
C PHE A 62 -4.55 -3.79 24.95
N ILE A 63 -5.68 -4.32 24.50
CA ILE A 63 -6.60 -3.62 23.60
C ILE A 63 -7.53 -2.75 24.46
N LEU A 64 -7.61 -1.45 24.19
CA LEU A 64 -8.42 -0.49 24.93
C LEU A 64 -9.44 0.18 24.01
N ASN A 65 -10.73 0.02 24.30
CA ASN A 65 -11.83 0.58 23.51
C ASN A 65 -12.37 1.85 24.16
N PHE A 66 -12.15 3.00 23.54
CA PHE A 66 -12.64 4.29 23.98
C PHE A 66 -14.00 4.61 23.38
N ASP A 67 -14.96 5.04 24.20
CA ASP A 67 -16.28 5.50 23.75
C ASP A 67 -16.22 6.96 23.23
N ASP A 68 -15.40 7.79 23.88
CA ASP A 68 -15.18 9.20 23.51
C ASP A 68 -13.79 9.71 23.95
N LEU A 69 -12.79 9.47 23.09
CA LEU A 69 -11.39 9.86 23.33
C LEU A 69 -11.23 11.38 23.59
N GLY A 70 -12.11 12.21 23.05
CA GLY A 70 -12.05 13.68 23.18
C GLY A 70 -12.47 14.22 24.56
N ARG A 71 -13.08 13.39 25.42
CA ARG A 71 -13.50 13.79 26.80
C ARG A 71 -12.77 13.03 27.90
N HIS A 72 -12.27 11.83 27.61
CA HIS A 72 -11.63 10.95 28.58
C HIS A 72 -10.42 10.26 27.94
N SER A 73 -9.31 10.99 27.87
CA SER A 73 -8.10 10.61 27.13
C SER A 73 -6.99 10.01 28.00
N ASP A 74 -7.19 9.89 29.32
CA ASP A 74 -6.10 9.52 30.21
C ASP A 74 -6.15 8.04 30.57
N ILE A 75 -5.04 7.32 30.35
CA ILE A 75 -4.89 5.93 30.81
C ILE A 75 -4.04 5.93 32.06
N LYS A 76 -4.61 5.47 33.18
CA LYS A 76 -3.83 5.22 34.40
C LYS A 76 -3.11 3.87 34.31
N ILE A 77 -1.81 3.88 34.61
CA ILE A 77 -0.97 2.68 34.66
C ILE A 77 -0.37 2.58 36.06
N GLU A 78 -0.44 1.39 36.65
CA GLU A 78 0.06 1.12 37.99
C GLU A 78 1.02 -0.08 37.95
N ILE A 79 2.14 0.01 38.66
CA ILE A 79 3.11 -1.08 38.80
C ILE A 79 3.09 -1.56 40.24
N TYR A 80 2.92 -2.86 40.41
CA TYR A 80 2.86 -3.52 41.70
C TYR A 80 3.99 -4.52 41.86
N ASP A 81 4.43 -4.69 43.11
CA ASP A 81 5.32 -5.73 43.55
C ASP A 81 4.52 -6.90 44.15
N ASP A 82 4.60 -8.09 43.55
CA ASP A 82 3.88 -9.28 44.02
C ASP A 82 4.66 -10.02 45.11
N ASN A 83 4.39 -9.67 46.36
CA ASN A 83 5.03 -10.31 47.50
C ASN A 83 4.46 -11.71 47.77
N LEU A 84 5.33 -12.71 47.85
CA LEU A 84 4.98 -14.13 48.01
C LEU A 84 4.03 -14.45 49.19
N LEU A 85 4.04 -13.64 50.25
CA LEU A 85 3.29 -13.84 51.50
C LEU A 85 2.44 -12.62 51.92
N SER A 86 2.38 -11.56 51.11
CA SER A 86 1.65 -10.36 51.47
C SER A 86 0.94 -9.74 50.26
N LYS A 87 -0.01 -8.83 50.52
CA LYS A 87 -0.73 -8.16 49.43
C LYS A 87 0.26 -7.39 48.57
N ALA A 88 0.06 -7.45 47.26
CA ALA A 88 0.88 -6.69 46.31
C ALA A 88 0.92 -5.20 46.66
N VAL A 89 2.11 -4.59 46.55
CA VAL A 89 2.39 -3.21 46.95
C VAL A 89 2.56 -2.35 45.70
N LEU A 90 1.91 -1.19 45.64
CA LEU A 90 2.09 -0.23 44.55
C LEU A 90 3.49 0.37 44.64
N ILE A 91 4.30 0.17 43.61
CA ILE A 91 5.70 0.62 43.51
C ILE A 91 5.93 1.69 42.42
N GLY A 92 4.89 2.04 41.67
CA GLY A 92 4.89 3.16 40.73
C GLY A 92 3.52 3.37 40.11
N GLU A 93 3.12 4.61 39.86
CA GLU A 93 1.95 4.95 39.05
C GLU A 93 2.30 6.06 38.06
N CYS A 94 1.71 6.02 36.87
CA CYS A 94 1.77 7.11 35.91
C CYS A 94 0.42 7.25 35.19
N THR A 95 0.26 8.38 34.50
CA THR A 95 -0.89 8.66 33.66
C THR A 95 -0.39 9.01 32.28
N LEU A 96 -0.86 8.24 31.29
CA LEU A 96 -0.62 8.48 29.89
C LEU A 96 -1.74 9.37 29.36
N ASN A 97 -1.39 10.60 28.96
CA ASN A 97 -2.33 11.54 28.39
C ASN A 97 -2.41 11.32 26.87
N LEU A 98 -3.62 11.13 26.35
CA LEU A 98 -3.88 10.92 24.92
C LEU A 98 -4.50 12.13 24.22
N GLU A 99 -4.42 13.34 24.78
CA GLU A 99 -5.00 14.54 24.14
C GLU A 99 -4.37 14.77 22.75
N TRP A 100 -3.10 14.42 22.59
CA TRP A 100 -2.38 14.47 21.31
C TRP A 100 -2.96 13.55 20.22
N LEU A 101 -3.76 12.54 20.56
CA LEU A 101 -4.46 11.72 19.56
C LEU A 101 -5.63 12.45 18.90
N CYS A 102 -6.15 13.52 19.52
CA CYS A 102 -7.26 14.28 18.96
C CYS A 102 -6.80 15.10 17.74
N GLY A 103 -7.20 14.67 16.54
CA GLY A 103 -6.97 15.42 15.29
C GLY A 103 -5.57 15.25 14.69
N THR A 104 -4.77 14.30 15.16
CA THR A 104 -3.46 13.97 14.58
C THR A 104 -3.54 12.71 13.72
N LYS A 105 -2.68 12.59 12.71
CA LYS A 105 -2.52 11.37 11.89
C LYS A 105 -1.50 10.39 12.51
N ILE A 106 -1.24 10.51 13.82
CA ILE A 106 -0.20 9.73 14.48
C ILE A 106 -0.70 8.28 14.61
N LYS A 107 -0.03 7.36 13.91
CA LYS A 107 -0.39 5.94 13.80
C LYS A 107 0.22 5.10 14.93
N VAL A 108 1.37 5.54 15.43
CA VAL A 108 2.17 4.91 16.49
C VAL A 108 2.78 6.01 17.35
N HIS A 109 2.77 5.82 18.66
CA HIS A 109 3.47 6.67 19.62
C HIS A 109 4.20 5.80 20.64
N GLU A 110 5.44 6.14 20.93
CA GLU A 110 6.31 5.37 21.82
C GLU A 110 7.04 6.32 22.75
N GLU A 111 6.94 6.09 24.05
CA GLU A 111 7.52 6.99 25.04
C GLU A 111 7.90 6.29 26.35
N TRP A 112 8.84 6.92 27.06
CA TRP A 112 9.16 6.58 28.45
C TRP A 112 8.39 7.50 29.38
N LEU A 113 7.54 6.92 30.23
CA LEU A 113 6.79 7.64 31.25
C LEU A 113 7.45 7.52 32.62
N ASP A 114 7.52 8.64 33.32
CA ASP A 114 8.00 8.69 34.69
C ASP A 114 7.00 8.07 35.65
N LEU A 115 7.49 7.18 36.53
CA LEU A 115 6.67 6.53 37.55
C LEU A 115 6.79 7.29 38.86
N PHE A 116 5.65 7.53 39.51
CA PHE A 116 5.59 8.24 40.78
C PHE A 116 5.10 7.33 41.91
N VAL A 117 5.66 7.53 43.10
CA VAL A 117 5.22 6.86 44.33
C VAL A 117 4.92 7.90 45.39
N LYS A 118 3.78 7.74 46.07
CA LYS A 118 3.39 8.57 47.21
C LYS A 118 4.11 8.10 48.47
N VAL A 119 5.18 8.80 48.84
CA VAL A 119 5.95 8.53 50.06
C VAL A 119 5.52 9.49 51.17
N LYS A 120 5.37 9.00 52.40
CA LYS A 120 5.13 9.88 53.57
C LYS A 120 6.44 10.59 53.95
N ASP A 121 6.40 11.91 53.97
CA ASP A 121 7.47 12.73 54.53
C ASP A 121 7.58 12.44 56.04
N LYS A 122 8.79 12.06 56.49
CA LYS A 122 9.06 11.70 57.89
C LYS A 122 8.91 12.89 58.85
N THR A 123 9.00 14.12 58.34
CA THR A 123 9.03 15.36 59.12
C THR A 123 7.66 16.02 59.15
N THR A 124 7.02 16.19 57.99
CA THR A 124 5.74 16.91 57.86
C THR A 124 4.53 15.98 57.95
N LYS A 125 4.73 14.65 57.89
CA LYS A 125 3.69 13.61 57.74
C LYS A 125 2.81 13.77 56.51
N GLN A 126 3.12 14.71 55.61
CA GLN A 126 2.42 14.89 54.34
C GLN A 126 2.89 13.84 53.32
N LYS A 127 2.01 13.46 52.40
CA LYS A 127 2.39 12.59 51.28
C LYS A 127 3.06 13.44 50.21
N LYS A 128 4.28 13.08 49.81
CA LYS A 128 5.01 13.69 48.71
C LYS A 128 5.14 12.66 47.59
N GLU A 129 4.94 13.10 46.35
CA GLU A 129 5.22 12.28 45.18
C GLU A 129 6.73 12.31 44.89
N VAL A 130 7.30 11.13 44.70
CA VAL A 130 8.70 10.94 44.36
C VAL A 130 8.76 10.09 43.11
N MET A 131 9.47 10.59 42.10
CA MET A 131 9.76 9.85 40.87
C MET A 131 10.66 8.65 41.19
N LYS A 132 10.25 7.46 40.72
CA LYS A 132 10.89 6.18 40.98
C LYS A 132 10.76 5.27 39.76
N GLY A 133 11.77 5.35 38.90
CA GLY A 133 11.85 4.57 37.68
C GLY A 133 11.00 5.13 36.55
N GLN A 134 11.05 4.44 35.43
CA GLN A 134 10.31 4.80 34.22
C GLN A 134 9.74 3.53 33.58
N ILE A 135 8.62 3.67 32.87
CA ILE A 135 8.00 2.60 32.09
C ILE A 135 8.02 2.98 30.62
N HIS A 136 8.41 2.04 29.76
CA HIS A 136 8.41 2.18 28.33
C HIS A 136 7.11 1.61 27.77
N ILE A 137 6.37 2.46 27.07
CA ILE A 137 5.09 2.10 26.48
C ILE A 137 5.07 2.45 24.99
N LYS A 138 4.25 1.71 24.25
CA LYS A 138 3.93 2.02 22.87
C LYS A 138 2.43 1.93 22.66
N ILE A 139 1.85 2.94 22.05
CA ILE A 139 0.48 2.95 21.57
C ILE A 139 0.51 2.72 20.08
N VAL A 140 -0.27 1.76 19.62
CA VAL A 140 -0.58 1.58 18.21
C VAL A 140 -2.07 1.81 18.05
N LEU A 141 -2.44 2.77 17.20
CA LEU A 141 -3.82 2.83 16.74
C LEU A 141 -4.00 1.70 15.70
N PRO A 142 -5.02 0.83 15.82
CA PRO A 142 -5.42 -0.05 14.73
C PRO A 142 -5.85 0.80 13.53
N PRO A 143 -5.72 0.28 12.29
CA PRO A 143 -6.29 0.94 11.12
C PRO A 143 -7.74 1.27 11.45
N GLU A 144 -8.16 2.53 11.22
CA GLU A 144 -9.57 2.85 11.45
C GLU A 144 -10.36 1.85 10.62
N PRO A 145 -11.19 1.00 11.24
CA PRO A 145 -12.12 0.20 10.47
C PRO A 145 -12.91 1.21 9.65
N LEU A 146 -13.04 0.97 8.35
CA LEU A 146 -14.03 1.70 7.58
C LEU A 146 -15.35 1.47 8.30
N THR A 147 -15.83 2.46 9.06
CA THR A 147 -17.02 2.31 9.91
C THR A 147 -18.29 2.05 9.10
N ASN A 148 -18.17 2.07 7.78
CA ASN A 148 -18.86 1.18 6.87
C ASN A 148 -17.92 0.93 5.68
N PRO A 149 -17.45 -0.30 5.40
CA PRO A 149 -16.99 -0.57 4.04
C PRO A 149 -18.13 -0.18 3.12
N ASN A 150 -17.96 0.86 2.30
CA ASN A 150 -19.06 1.36 1.50
C ASN A 150 -19.47 0.23 0.54
N PRO A 151 -20.65 -0.40 0.72
CA PRO A 151 -21.04 -1.55 -0.09
C PRO A 151 -21.16 -1.15 -1.58
N ASN A 152 -21.25 0.15 -1.85
CA ASN A 152 -21.28 0.71 -3.20
C ASN A 152 -19.90 0.87 -3.87
N ILE A 153 -18.79 0.53 -3.20
CA ILE A 153 -17.48 0.48 -3.89
C ILE A 153 -17.50 -0.74 -4.81
N GLN A 154 -17.81 -0.47 -6.08
CA GLN A 154 -17.87 -1.50 -7.10
C GLN A 154 -16.47 -1.95 -7.49
N THR A 155 -16.17 -3.22 -7.25
CA THR A 155 -15.01 -3.92 -7.80
C THR A 155 -15.42 -4.58 -9.13
N ASN A 156 -15.59 -3.78 -10.18
CA ASN A 156 -15.99 -4.30 -11.50
C ASN A 156 -14.83 -5.00 -12.24
N ASN A 157 -13.60 -4.82 -11.75
CA ASN A 157 -12.41 -5.46 -12.28
C ASN A 157 -12.25 -6.86 -11.68
N LEU A 158 -12.16 -7.86 -12.55
CA LEU A 158 -11.87 -9.23 -12.14
C LEU A 158 -10.37 -9.46 -12.08
N PHE A 159 -9.90 -9.97 -10.94
CA PHE A 159 -8.51 -10.33 -10.76
C PHE A 159 -8.06 -11.37 -11.79
N GLN A 160 -6.93 -11.09 -12.44
CA GLN A 160 -6.28 -12.00 -13.38
C GLN A 160 -5.05 -12.61 -12.70
N PRO A 161 -4.93 -13.95 -12.61
CA PRO A 161 -3.73 -14.59 -12.08
C PRO A 161 -2.45 -14.08 -12.76
N GLY A 162 -1.42 -13.79 -11.96
CA GLY A 162 -0.15 -13.19 -12.39
C GLY A 162 -0.16 -11.68 -12.56
N SER A 163 -1.30 -11.00 -12.46
CA SER A 163 -1.36 -9.53 -12.52
C SER A 163 -0.92 -8.89 -11.21
N TRP A 164 -0.38 -7.68 -11.33
CA TRP A 164 0.01 -6.83 -10.22
C TRP A 164 -0.94 -5.66 -10.10
N VAL A 165 -1.39 -5.39 -8.88
CA VAL A 165 -2.32 -4.31 -8.57
C VAL A 165 -1.64 -3.35 -7.60
N PRO A 166 -1.38 -2.09 -8.00
CA PRO A 166 -0.81 -1.10 -7.10
C PRO A 166 -1.83 -0.74 -6.03
N VAL A 167 -1.36 -0.57 -4.79
CA VAL A 167 -2.19 -0.13 -3.67
C VAL A 167 -1.78 1.28 -3.30
N LEU A 168 -2.64 2.24 -3.63
CA LEU A 168 -2.33 3.67 -3.51
C LEU A 168 -2.76 4.29 -2.17
N GLU A 169 -3.52 3.55 -1.37
CA GLU A 169 -3.99 3.98 -0.06
C GLU A 169 -3.39 3.11 1.05
N ASP A 170 -3.18 3.72 2.21
CA ASP A 170 -2.59 3.07 3.38
C ASP A 170 -3.46 1.94 3.96
N VAL A 171 -4.77 1.94 3.66
CA VAL A 171 -5.74 0.99 4.21
C VAL A 171 -6.42 0.23 3.08
N VAL A 172 -6.40 -1.09 3.19
CA VAL A 172 -7.09 -2.02 2.28
C VAL A 172 -8.00 -2.93 3.08
N ASN A 173 -9.15 -3.27 2.51
CA ASN A 173 -10.06 -4.27 3.02
C ASN A 173 -10.06 -5.48 2.11
N VAL A 174 -10.01 -6.65 2.73
CA VAL A 174 -10.32 -7.93 2.14
C VAL A 174 -11.76 -8.24 2.47
N GLY A 175 -12.64 -8.23 1.47
CA GLY A 175 -14.04 -8.60 1.62
C GLY A 175 -14.28 -9.99 1.06
N LEU A 176 -14.85 -10.88 1.86
CA LEU A 176 -15.28 -12.21 1.47
C LEU A 176 -16.81 -12.24 1.54
N GLY A 177 -17.47 -12.69 0.48
CA GLY A 177 -18.91 -12.84 0.45
C GLY A 177 -19.35 -14.10 -0.27
N TRP A 178 -20.36 -14.79 0.25
CA TRP A 178 -20.90 -16.03 -0.32
C TRP A 178 -22.34 -16.26 0.12
N ASP A 179 -23.14 -16.83 -0.79
CA ASP A 179 -24.51 -17.24 -0.52
C ASP A 179 -24.73 -18.66 -1.05
N PHE A 180 -25.69 -19.36 -0.45
CA PHE A 180 -26.17 -20.64 -0.94
C PHE A 180 -27.64 -20.55 -1.32
N THR A 181 -28.04 -21.26 -2.37
CA THR A 181 -29.47 -21.34 -2.72
C THR A 181 -30.22 -22.26 -1.76
N GLU A 182 -31.52 -22.01 -1.58
CA GLU A 182 -32.35 -22.77 -0.65
C GLU A 182 -32.30 -24.28 -0.96
N GLY A 183 -31.86 -25.08 0.01
CA GLY A 183 -31.70 -26.53 -0.11
C GLY A 183 -30.29 -27.02 -0.51
N GLU A 184 -29.34 -26.12 -0.79
CA GLU A 184 -27.93 -26.49 -0.96
C GLU A 184 -27.25 -26.75 0.41
N GLU A 185 -26.21 -27.59 0.40
CA GLU A 185 -25.37 -27.82 1.58
C GLU A 185 -24.58 -26.54 1.88
N THR A 186 -24.84 -25.94 3.04
CA THR A 186 -24.16 -24.71 3.48
C THR A 186 -22.86 -25.03 4.22
N PHE A 187 -21.87 -24.17 4.04
CA PHE A 187 -20.60 -24.28 4.75
C PHE A 187 -19.96 -22.92 4.95
N ASP A 188 -19.07 -22.92 5.91
CA ASP A 188 -18.38 -21.76 6.44
C ASP A 188 -17.10 -21.48 5.65
N LEU A 189 -16.87 -20.22 5.32
CA LEU A 189 -15.72 -19.74 4.56
C LEU A 189 -14.99 -18.67 5.36
N ASP A 190 -13.71 -18.91 5.63
CA ASP A 190 -12.91 -18.03 6.48
C ASP A 190 -11.96 -17.17 5.65
N GLY A 191 -12.08 -15.84 5.76
CA GLY A 191 -11.10 -14.88 5.26
C GLY A 191 -9.91 -14.75 6.21
N SER A 192 -8.68 -14.73 5.71
CA SER A 192 -7.50 -14.60 6.56
C SER A 192 -6.34 -13.87 5.90
N VAL A 193 -5.49 -13.28 6.75
CA VAL A 193 -4.25 -12.62 6.35
C VAL A 193 -3.09 -13.16 7.17
N THR A 194 -2.03 -13.62 6.50
CA THR A 194 -0.83 -14.19 7.16
C THR A 194 0.40 -13.38 6.83
N ALA A 195 1.13 -12.92 7.84
CA ALA A 195 2.42 -12.27 7.67
C ALA A 195 3.56 -13.28 7.58
N PHE A 196 4.48 -13.08 6.65
CA PHE A 196 5.70 -13.88 6.49
C PHE A 196 6.96 -13.03 6.65
N ASP A 197 7.98 -13.60 7.27
CA ASP A 197 9.31 -12.99 7.37
C ASP A 197 10.11 -13.13 6.06
N TYR A 198 11.33 -12.57 6.04
CA TYR A 198 12.22 -12.67 4.88
C TYR A 198 12.71 -14.08 4.56
N ASN A 199 12.59 -15.02 5.50
CA ASN A 199 12.89 -16.44 5.31
C ASN A 199 11.63 -17.25 4.92
N LEU A 200 10.52 -16.57 4.64
CA LEU A 200 9.21 -17.15 4.32
C LEU A 200 8.63 -18.01 5.46
N ASN A 201 9.00 -17.72 6.70
CA ASN A 201 8.33 -18.30 7.85
C ASN A 201 7.11 -17.45 8.23
N PRO A 202 5.96 -18.06 8.54
CA PRO A 202 4.80 -17.35 9.04
C PRO A 202 5.16 -16.75 10.40
N ILE A 203 4.89 -15.46 10.55
CA ILE A 203 5.04 -14.71 11.78
C ILE A 203 3.75 -14.83 12.59
N GLU A 204 2.62 -14.44 11.98
CA GLU A 204 1.31 -14.39 12.62
C GLU A 204 0.20 -14.40 11.54
N SER A 205 -0.95 -14.99 11.87
CA SER A 205 -2.17 -14.91 11.06
C SER A 205 -3.30 -14.21 11.81
N VAL A 206 -4.05 -13.39 11.10
CA VAL A 206 -5.28 -12.74 11.57
C VAL A 206 -6.46 -13.39 10.84
N TYR A 207 -7.41 -13.91 11.62
CA TYR A 207 -8.54 -14.74 11.19
C TYR A 207 -9.62 -14.76 12.30
N TYR A 208 -10.76 -15.43 12.12
CA TYR A 208 -11.85 -15.46 13.11
C TYR A 208 -11.42 -15.83 14.55
N GLY A 209 -10.39 -16.67 14.71
CA GLY A 209 -9.85 -17.08 16.01
C GLY A 209 -8.79 -16.14 16.60
N ASN A 210 -8.28 -15.19 15.80
CA ASN A 210 -7.32 -14.16 16.20
C ASN A 210 -7.65 -12.83 15.48
N LEU A 211 -8.50 -12.00 16.11
CA LEU A 211 -9.16 -10.87 15.43
C LEU A 211 -8.26 -9.65 15.20
N SER A 212 -7.10 -9.55 15.81
CA SER A 212 -6.14 -8.46 15.59
C SER A 212 -4.73 -9.01 15.74
N GLY A 213 -3.80 -8.55 14.90
CA GLY A 213 -2.43 -9.04 14.92
C GLY A 213 -1.50 -8.26 13.99
N ILE A 214 -0.28 -8.77 13.83
CA ILE A 214 0.77 -8.18 13.00
C ILE A 214 1.08 -6.75 13.51
N SER A 215 1.32 -6.65 14.82
CA SER A 215 1.50 -5.36 15.52
C SER A 215 0.35 -4.37 15.32
N GLY A 216 -0.90 -4.86 15.34
CA GLY A 216 -2.10 -4.04 15.17
C GLY A 216 -2.30 -3.51 13.74
N SER A 217 -1.52 -3.98 12.77
CA SER A 217 -1.67 -3.57 11.36
C SER A 217 -2.81 -4.28 10.65
N VAL A 218 -3.34 -5.38 11.19
CA VAL A 218 -4.43 -6.14 10.57
C VAL A 218 -5.53 -6.42 11.60
N LEU A 219 -6.78 -6.19 11.18
CA LEU A 219 -7.99 -6.33 12.00
C LEU A 219 -9.05 -7.17 11.27
N HIS A 220 -9.54 -8.22 11.90
CA HIS A 220 -10.69 -9.01 11.48
C HIS A 220 -11.96 -8.49 12.15
N HIS A 221 -13.07 -8.38 11.41
CA HIS A 221 -14.32 -7.78 11.91
C HIS A 221 -15.28 -8.77 12.57
N GLY A 222 -14.81 -9.97 12.88
CA GLY A 222 -15.64 -11.09 13.36
C GLY A 222 -15.95 -12.14 12.30
N ASP A 223 -16.62 -13.20 12.75
CA ASP A 223 -16.89 -14.44 12.02
C ASP A 223 -18.33 -14.46 11.49
N ASN A 224 -18.53 -14.88 10.24
CA ASN A 224 -19.85 -15.11 9.67
C ASN A 224 -20.00 -16.57 9.20
N LEU A 225 -20.72 -17.38 9.98
CA LEU A 225 -20.83 -18.83 9.76
C LEU A 225 -21.77 -19.25 8.61
N THR A 226 -22.59 -18.32 8.10
CA THR A 226 -23.71 -18.67 7.19
C THR A 226 -23.61 -18.02 5.81
N GLY A 227 -22.98 -16.85 5.73
CA GLY A 227 -23.00 -16.01 4.53
C GLY A 227 -24.38 -15.38 4.27
N GLU A 228 -25.25 -15.29 5.28
CA GLU A 228 -26.57 -14.66 5.10
C GLU A 228 -26.43 -13.13 5.08
N GLY A 229 -26.71 -12.49 3.94
CA GLY A 229 -26.73 -11.04 3.85
C GLY A 229 -26.55 -10.52 2.43
N GLU A 230 -26.41 -9.20 2.28
CA GLU A 230 -25.89 -8.62 1.05
C GLU A 230 -24.49 -8.07 1.29
N GLY A 231 -23.55 -8.36 0.40
CA GLY A 231 -22.23 -7.72 0.38
C GLY A 231 -21.11 -8.64 0.83
N ASP A 232 -20.22 -8.11 1.68
CA ASP A 232 -19.12 -8.86 2.27
C ASP A 232 -19.62 -9.46 3.60
N ASP A 233 -19.65 -10.77 3.68
CA ASP A 233 -20.01 -11.53 4.88
C ASP A 233 -18.91 -11.46 5.94
N GLU A 234 -17.65 -11.48 5.51
CA GLU A 234 -16.48 -11.25 6.35
C GLU A 234 -15.56 -10.17 5.78
N VAL A 235 -14.95 -9.41 6.69
CA VAL A 235 -14.02 -8.34 6.33
C VAL A 235 -12.76 -8.42 7.19
N VAL A 236 -11.61 -8.32 6.53
CA VAL A 236 -10.30 -8.11 7.16
C VAL A 236 -9.70 -6.80 6.66
N THR A 237 -9.41 -5.87 7.55
CA THR A 237 -8.78 -4.58 7.24
C THR A 237 -7.27 -4.66 7.49
N ILE A 238 -6.49 -4.17 6.53
CA ILE A 238 -5.03 -4.13 6.56
C ILE A 238 -4.60 -2.65 6.47
N GLY A 239 -3.94 -2.16 7.52
CA GLY A 239 -3.19 -0.90 7.51
C GLY A 239 -1.76 -1.16 7.03
N LEU A 240 -1.54 -1.06 5.72
CA LEU A 240 -0.29 -1.34 5.04
C LEU A 240 0.86 -0.43 5.51
N ASP A 241 0.53 0.78 5.92
CA ASP A 241 1.41 1.78 6.52
C ASP A 241 1.96 1.40 7.91
N ARG A 242 1.35 0.40 8.57
CA ARG A 242 1.66 -0.01 9.95
C ARG A 242 2.31 -1.38 10.03
N VAL A 243 2.39 -2.08 8.91
CA VAL A 243 2.98 -3.40 8.84
C VAL A 243 4.45 -3.30 9.29
N PRO A 244 4.92 -4.14 10.22
CA PRO A 244 6.30 -4.09 10.69
C PRO A 244 7.35 -4.40 9.61
N ASP A 245 8.54 -3.82 9.72
CA ASP A 245 9.62 -3.98 8.72
C ASP A 245 10.18 -5.42 8.63
N ASN A 246 9.97 -6.24 9.67
CA ASN A 246 10.34 -7.66 9.66
C ASN A 246 9.35 -8.53 8.86
N VAL A 247 8.23 -7.96 8.39
CA VAL A 247 7.28 -8.63 7.50
C VAL A 247 7.68 -8.35 6.05
N LYS A 248 7.99 -9.41 5.29
CA LYS A 248 8.26 -9.35 3.85
C LYS A 248 6.96 -9.38 3.05
N LEU A 249 6.04 -10.27 3.40
CA LEU A 249 4.81 -10.55 2.65
C LEU A 249 3.59 -10.63 3.57
N LEU A 250 2.43 -10.22 3.05
CA LEU A 250 1.12 -10.56 3.63
C LEU A 250 0.34 -11.41 2.63
N ALA A 251 0.06 -12.66 2.96
CA ALA A 251 -0.77 -13.54 2.13
C ALA A 251 -2.25 -13.37 2.49
N VAL A 252 -3.10 -13.20 1.47
CA VAL A 252 -4.56 -13.19 1.60
C VAL A 252 -5.11 -14.55 1.20
N THR A 253 -5.82 -15.19 2.12
CA THR A 253 -6.30 -16.57 1.98
C THR A 253 -7.79 -16.72 2.30
N VAL A 254 -8.40 -17.71 1.66
CA VAL A 254 -9.75 -18.20 1.99
C VAL A 254 -9.67 -19.69 2.27
N ASN A 255 -10.28 -20.16 3.35
CA ASN A 255 -10.36 -21.58 3.68
C ASN A 255 -11.81 -22.00 3.92
N SER A 256 -12.13 -23.27 3.67
CA SER A 256 -13.41 -23.88 4.05
C SER A 256 -13.22 -24.74 5.29
N TYR A 257 -13.78 -24.30 6.42
CA TYR A 257 -13.58 -24.96 7.72
C TYR A 257 -14.00 -26.44 7.72
N LYS A 258 -15.12 -26.75 7.05
CA LYS A 258 -15.66 -28.12 6.93
C LYS A 258 -15.06 -28.93 5.78
N SER A 259 -13.98 -28.44 5.15
CA SER A 259 -13.32 -29.09 4.00
C SER A 259 -14.26 -29.28 2.80
N ASN A 260 -15.22 -28.36 2.63
CA ASN A 260 -16.04 -28.33 1.43
C ASN A 260 -15.28 -27.62 0.30
N SER A 261 -15.48 -28.08 -0.94
CA SER A 261 -14.85 -27.43 -2.08
C SER A 261 -15.37 -26.00 -2.28
N LEU A 262 -14.46 -25.05 -2.47
CA LEU A 262 -14.77 -23.64 -2.70
C LEU A 262 -15.64 -23.42 -3.95
N ILE A 263 -15.56 -24.33 -4.94
CA ILE A 263 -16.37 -24.21 -6.17
C ILE A 263 -17.86 -24.43 -5.93
N LYS A 264 -18.23 -25.05 -4.80
CA LYS A 264 -19.64 -25.24 -4.41
C LYS A 264 -20.30 -23.91 -3.99
N ALA A 265 -19.52 -22.93 -3.52
CA ALA A 265 -20.01 -21.59 -3.23
C ALA A 265 -20.15 -20.79 -4.54
N LYS A 266 -21.25 -21.00 -5.27
CA LYS A 266 -21.42 -20.49 -6.64
C LYS A 266 -21.39 -18.96 -6.75
N SER A 267 -22.00 -18.26 -5.78
CA SER A 267 -21.96 -16.80 -5.66
C SER A 267 -20.73 -16.29 -4.89
N GLY A 268 -19.93 -17.20 -4.35
CA GLY A 268 -18.78 -16.89 -3.51
C GLY A 268 -17.74 -16.04 -4.22
N PHE A 269 -17.22 -15.05 -3.51
CA PHE A 269 -16.19 -14.15 -4.00
C PHE A 269 -15.30 -13.62 -2.90
N ILE A 270 -14.06 -13.28 -3.27
CA ILE A 270 -13.16 -12.48 -2.45
C ILE A 270 -12.74 -11.24 -3.24
N ARG A 271 -12.73 -10.07 -2.59
CA ARG A 271 -12.40 -8.80 -3.22
C ARG A 271 -11.45 -7.98 -2.37
N LEU A 272 -10.72 -7.08 -3.02
CA LEU A 272 -9.93 -6.05 -2.35
C LEU A 272 -10.45 -4.67 -2.73
N TYR A 273 -10.49 -3.77 -1.75
CA TYR A 273 -10.87 -2.38 -1.95
C TYR A 273 -10.29 -1.48 -0.87
N THR A 274 -10.07 -0.22 -1.22
CA THR A 274 -9.68 0.86 -0.31
C THR A 274 -10.92 1.68 0.06
N ASN A 275 -10.72 2.82 0.74
CA ASN A 275 -11.83 3.71 1.10
C ASN A 275 -12.50 4.33 -0.13
N THR A 276 -11.76 4.47 -1.23
CA THR A 276 -12.24 5.16 -2.43
C THR A 276 -12.24 4.29 -3.69
N THR A 277 -11.52 3.18 -3.71
CA THR A 277 -11.22 2.43 -4.92
C THR A 277 -11.47 0.93 -4.76
N GLY A 278 -12.21 0.34 -5.70
CA GLY A 278 -12.29 -1.11 -5.84
C GLY A 278 -11.06 -1.64 -6.59
N LEU A 279 -10.17 -2.37 -5.91
CA LEU A 279 -8.93 -2.88 -6.50
C LEU A 279 -9.20 -4.09 -7.40
N GLY A 280 -10.14 -4.94 -7.01
CA GLY A 280 -10.63 -6.03 -7.83
C GLY A 280 -11.34 -7.13 -7.04
N LYS A 281 -11.89 -8.10 -7.76
CA LYS A 281 -12.64 -9.23 -7.19
C LYS A 281 -12.31 -10.53 -7.92
N TYR A 282 -12.30 -11.63 -7.18
CA TYR A 282 -12.20 -12.97 -7.71
C TYR A 282 -13.45 -13.77 -7.32
N ILE A 283 -13.96 -14.57 -8.26
CA ILE A 283 -15.14 -15.41 -8.06
C ILE A 283 -14.67 -16.82 -7.71
N LEU A 284 -15.01 -17.30 -6.51
CA LEU A 284 -14.50 -18.56 -5.95
C LEU A 284 -14.88 -19.77 -6.81
N SER A 285 -16.04 -19.75 -7.45
CA SER A 285 -16.49 -20.81 -8.38
C SER A 285 -15.63 -20.93 -9.65
N ARG A 286 -14.72 -19.99 -9.91
CA ARG A 286 -13.72 -20.08 -11.00
C ARG A 286 -12.41 -20.73 -10.58
N SER A 287 -12.22 -21.02 -9.29
CA SER A 287 -11.02 -21.68 -8.78
C SER A 287 -10.94 -23.15 -9.23
N LYS A 288 -9.76 -23.75 -9.02
CA LYS A 288 -9.63 -25.21 -9.07
C LYS A 288 -10.44 -25.82 -7.92
N ASP A 289 -10.83 -27.08 -8.07
CA ASP A 289 -11.47 -27.83 -6.98
C ASP A 289 -10.49 -27.96 -5.80
N CYS A 290 -10.71 -27.16 -4.76
CA CYS A 290 -9.85 -27.03 -3.59
C CYS A 290 -10.67 -26.58 -2.37
N ILE A 291 -10.13 -26.79 -1.18
CA ILE A 291 -10.73 -26.39 0.10
C ILE A 291 -10.12 -25.11 0.68
N GLY A 292 -9.03 -24.64 0.08
CA GLY A 292 -8.33 -23.41 0.45
C GLY A 292 -7.73 -22.76 -0.79
N LEU A 293 -7.72 -21.44 -0.80
CA LEU A 293 -7.22 -20.61 -1.90
C LEU A 293 -6.36 -19.48 -1.36
N MET A 294 -5.16 -19.32 -1.89
CA MET A 294 -4.35 -18.12 -1.73
C MET A 294 -4.66 -17.17 -2.88
N LEU A 295 -5.41 -16.09 -2.58
CA LEU A 295 -5.80 -15.10 -3.57
C LEU A 295 -4.58 -14.38 -4.14
N GLY A 296 -3.67 -14.00 -3.25
CA GLY A 296 -2.49 -13.22 -3.62
C GLY A 296 -1.68 -12.74 -2.42
N LEU A 297 -0.65 -11.97 -2.72
CA LEU A 297 0.32 -11.47 -1.76
C LEU A 297 0.40 -9.95 -1.83
N PHE A 298 0.34 -9.28 -0.68
CA PHE A 298 0.93 -7.95 -0.58
C PHE A 298 2.43 -8.08 -0.39
N GLU A 299 3.17 -7.37 -1.23
CA GLU A 299 4.63 -7.26 -1.14
C GLU A 299 5.02 -5.79 -1.01
N ARG A 300 5.96 -5.52 -0.11
CA ARG A 300 6.48 -4.18 0.15
C ARG A 300 7.70 -3.91 -0.72
N ASP A 301 7.64 -2.82 -1.48
CA ASP A 301 8.82 -2.22 -2.08
C ASP A 301 9.58 -1.40 -1.02
N ASN A 302 10.64 -1.99 -0.47
CA ASN A 302 11.47 -1.38 0.56
C ASN A 302 12.19 -0.09 0.11
N SER A 303 12.26 0.21 -1.20
CA SER A 303 12.89 1.44 -1.69
C SER A 303 12.03 2.69 -1.50
N ASN A 304 10.70 2.53 -1.51
CA ASN A 304 9.75 3.64 -1.48
C ASN A 304 8.58 3.44 -0.49
N ASN A 305 8.62 2.35 0.30
CA ASN A 305 7.62 1.97 1.29
C ASN A 305 6.19 1.87 0.71
N ARG A 306 6.06 1.39 -0.53
CA ARG A 306 4.78 1.14 -1.19
C ARG A 306 4.46 -0.35 -1.23
N TRP A 307 3.18 -0.66 -1.33
CA TRP A 307 2.67 -2.02 -1.37
C TRP A 307 2.02 -2.34 -2.72
N PHE A 308 2.30 -3.54 -3.19
CA PHE A 308 1.70 -4.11 -4.39
C PHE A 308 0.97 -5.38 -4.03
N PHE A 309 -0.17 -5.62 -4.66
CA PHE A 309 -0.86 -6.89 -4.55
C PHE A 309 -0.63 -7.74 -5.80
N GLN A 310 0.08 -8.86 -5.65
CA GLN A 310 0.21 -9.86 -6.70
C GLN A 310 -0.96 -10.82 -6.64
N VAL A 311 -1.74 -10.89 -7.71
CA VAL A 311 -2.81 -11.87 -7.84
C VAL A 311 -2.22 -13.23 -8.21
N MET A 312 -2.50 -14.27 -7.42
CA MET A 312 -1.99 -15.62 -7.62
C MET A 312 -3.12 -16.60 -7.97
N VAL A 313 -4.13 -16.68 -7.10
CA VAL A 313 -5.25 -17.63 -7.21
C VAL A 313 -4.75 -19.08 -7.24
N ASP A 314 -3.93 -19.44 -6.26
CA ASP A 314 -3.37 -20.79 -6.14
C ASP A 314 -4.05 -21.60 -5.04
N PRO A 315 -4.36 -22.89 -5.28
CA PRO A 315 -4.95 -23.74 -4.26
C PRO A 315 -3.94 -24.00 -3.14
N ILE A 316 -4.42 -24.00 -1.90
CA ILE A 316 -3.67 -24.38 -0.71
C ILE A 316 -4.36 -25.52 0.01
N GLU A 317 -3.57 -26.40 0.62
CA GLU A 317 -4.09 -27.47 1.47
C GLU A 317 -4.41 -26.95 2.87
N GLY A 318 -5.33 -27.60 3.59
CA GLY A 318 -5.72 -27.22 4.94
C GLY A 318 -7.09 -26.54 5.01
N ASN A 319 -7.89 -26.93 6.00
CA ASN A 319 -9.23 -26.39 6.23
C ASN A 319 -9.22 -25.12 7.11
N THR A 320 -8.05 -24.71 7.60
CA THR A 320 -7.83 -23.46 8.34
C THR A 320 -6.51 -22.86 7.87
N VAL A 321 -6.35 -21.54 8.01
CA VAL A 321 -5.11 -20.84 7.59
C VAL A 321 -3.85 -21.42 8.26
N ILE A 322 -3.96 -21.82 9.54
CA ILE A 322 -2.85 -22.44 10.29
C ILE A 322 -2.47 -23.79 9.68
N ASN A 323 -3.47 -24.61 9.33
CA ASN A 323 -3.24 -25.89 8.68
C ASN A 323 -2.71 -25.72 7.24
N SER A 324 -2.83 -24.52 6.66
CA SER A 324 -2.31 -24.18 5.34
C SER A 324 -0.88 -23.69 5.31
N TYR A 325 -0.21 -23.51 6.46
CA TYR A 325 1.14 -22.95 6.51
C TYR A 325 2.16 -23.69 5.66
N ASP A 326 2.19 -25.02 5.70
CA ASP A 326 3.17 -25.80 4.94
C ASP A 326 2.92 -25.70 3.43
N SER A 327 1.65 -25.75 3.01
CA SER A 327 1.25 -25.57 1.60
C SER A 327 1.59 -24.17 1.09
N MET A 328 1.30 -23.13 1.89
CA MET A 328 1.70 -21.75 1.58
C MET A 328 3.21 -21.61 1.47
N LYS A 329 3.99 -22.16 2.42
CA LYS A 329 5.46 -22.12 2.36
C LYS A 329 6.01 -22.76 1.09
N GLU A 330 5.49 -23.92 0.69
CA GLU A 330 5.94 -24.58 -0.53
C GLU A 330 5.61 -23.76 -1.78
N LEU A 331 4.42 -23.17 -1.86
CA LEU A 331 4.07 -22.23 -2.93
C LEU A 331 5.03 -21.03 -2.93
N LEU A 332 5.20 -20.38 -1.78
CA LEU A 332 6.09 -19.23 -1.64
C LEU A 332 7.53 -19.56 -2.01
N LYS A 333 8.04 -20.77 -1.75
CA LYS A 333 9.38 -21.19 -2.21
C LYS A 333 9.47 -21.29 -3.73
N VAL A 334 8.42 -21.73 -4.42
CA VAL A 334 8.38 -21.75 -5.89
C VAL A 334 8.35 -20.33 -6.43
N TYR A 335 7.54 -19.47 -5.83
CA TYR A 335 7.46 -18.06 -6.20
C TYR A 335 8.76 -17.28 -5.90
N ASP A 336 9.40 -17.50 -4.74
CA ASP A 336 10.66 -16.87 -4.32
C ASP A 336 11.87 -17.43 -5.09
N LYS A 337 11.87 -18.72 -5.49
CA LYS A 337 12.88 -19.26 -6.41
C LYS A 337 12.75 -18.72 -7.83
N ASN A 338 11.52 -18.48 -8.30
CA ASN A 338 11.25 -17.79 -9.57
C ASN A 338 11.58 -16.28 -9.51
N PHE A 339 11.84 -15.74 -8.32
CA PHE A 339 12.23 -14.35 -8.14
C PHE A 339 13.73 -14.13 -8.38
N ILE A 340 14.64 -15.06 -8.02
CA ILE A 340 16.09 -14.74 -8.02
C ILE A 340 16.87 -15.20 -9.27
N GLU A 341 16.60 -16.35 -9.89
CA GLU A 341 17.47 -16.84 -10.98
C GLU A 341 16.91 -16.66 -12.41
N GLU A 342 15.59 -16.57 -12.61
CA GLU A 342 15.00 -16.34 -13.94
C GLU A 342 14.46 -14.92 -14.18
N THR A 343 13.99 -14.22 -13.15
CA THR A 343 13.46 -12.85 -13.31
C THR A 343 14.56 -11.77 -13.28
N ILE A 344 15.52 -11.87 -12.35
CA ILE A 344 16.57 -10.84 -12.19
C ILE A 344 17.62 -10.88 -13.32
N CYS A 345 17.92 -12.05 -13.89
CA CYS A 345 18.96 -12.16 -14.92
C CYS A 345 18.43 -12.06 -16.37
N LYS A 346 17.11 -11.98 -16.60
CA LYS A 346 16.56 -11.94 -17.97
C LYS A 346 15.50 -10.88 -18.26
N TYR A 347 14.95 -10.13 -17.29
CA TYR A 347 13.78 -9.30 -17.60
C TYR A 347 13.66 -7.88 -17.04
N ILE A 348 14.70 -7.26 -16.45
CA ILE A 348 14.63 -5.82 -16.16
C ILE A 348 16.01 -5.15 -16.36
N PRO A 349 16.25 -4.46 -17.49
CA PRO A 349 16.97 -3.18 -17.46
C PRO A 349 16.11 -2.15 -16.69
N LEU A 350 16.75 -1.22 -15.99
CA LEU A 350 16.29 -0.32 -14.92
C LEU A 350 15.17 0.68 -15.32
N HIS A 351 13.97 0.25 -15.73
CA HIS A 351 12.96 1.17 -16.32
C HIS A 351 11.55 0.52 -16.39
N PRO A 352 10.33 1.14 -16.22
CA PRO A 352 9.79 2.35 -15.54
C PRO A 352 9.49 2.18 -14.03
N LEU A 353 9.10 3.26 -13.32
CA LEU A 353 8.80 3.16 -11.88
C LEU A 353 7.63 2.18 -11.64
N PRO A 354 7.69 1.30 -10.62
CA PRO A 354 6.71 0.23 -10.36
C PRO A 354 5.24 0.64 -10.18
N ASN A 355 4.90 1.93 -10.25
CA ASN A 355 3.57 2.49 -9.99
C ASN A 355 2.97 3.25 -11.17
N GLU A 356 3.57 3.18 -12.35
CA GLU A 356 3.07 3.90 -13.51
C GLU A 356 1.87 3.18 -14.15
N ILE A 357 0.80 3.95 -14.43
CA ILE A 357 -0.42 3.45 -15.06
C ILE A 357 -0.10 3.13 -16.52
N VAL A 358 -0.19 1.89 -16.96
CA VAL A 358 0.03 1.58 -18.37
C VAL A 358 -1.06 2.24 -19.23
N PHE A 359 -0.65 3.01 -20.23
CA PHE A 359 -1.60 3.70 -21.09
C PHE A 359 -2.48 2.70 -21.85
N GLN A 360 -3.80 2.95 -21.82
CA GLN A 360 -4.74 2.26 -22.71
C GLN A 360 -4.85 3.02 -24.03
N THR A 361 -4.59 2.34 -25.14
CA THR A 361 -4.69 2.92 -26.49
C THR A 361 -6.10 3.45 -26.77
N ASN A 362 -6.19 4.61 -27.44
CA ASN A 362 -7.40 5.36 -27.75
C ASN A 362 -8.17 5.91 -26.53
N SER A 363 -7.60 5.87 -25.33
CA SER A 363 -8.17 6.53 -24.17
C SER A 363 -8.01 8.05 -24.25
N TRP A 364 -8.99 8.75 -23.67
CA TRP A 364 -8.95 10.20 -23.47
C TRP A 364 -8.76 10.49 -21.99
N ILE A 365 -7.66 11.16 -21.67
CA ILE A 365 -7.29 11.47 -20.29
C ILE A 365 -7.41 12.98 -20.09
N PRO A 366 -8.29 13.45 -19.18
CA PRO A 366 -8.37 14.88 -18.87
C PRO A 366 -7.10 15.36 -18.18
N ILE A 367 -6.63 16.55 -18.58
CA ILE A 367 -5.42 17.17 -18.05
C ILE A 367 -5.81 18.25 -17.05
N ASN A 368 -5.58 17.96 -15.76
CA ASN A 368 -6.12 18.74 -14.65
C ASN A 368 -5.03 19.54 -13.91
N SER A 369 -3.76 19.32 -14.25
CA SER A 369 -2.60 19.85 -13.51
C SER A 369 -1.96 21.05 -14.19
N GLN A 370 -1.21 21.83 -13.39
CA GLN A 370 -0.48 23.00 -13.83
C GLN A 370 0.83 22.67 -14.57
N LEU A 371 1.43 21.50 -14.30
CA LEU A 371 2.68 21.06 -14.90
C LEU A 371 2.61 19.55 -15.18
N ILE A 372 2.99 19.17 -16.40
CA ILE A 372 3.17 17.77 -16.82
C ILE A 372 4.60 17.57 -17.28
N HIS A 373 5.12 16.39 -16.99
CA HIS A 373 6.41 15.91 -17.46
C HIS A 373 6.21 14.75 -18.43
N VAL A 374 6.99 14.76 -19.51
CA VAL A 374 7.22 13.66 -20.43
C VAL A 374 8.60 13.10 -20.12
N GLY A 375 8.66 11.91 -19.56
CA GLY A 375 9.89 11.21 -19.24
C GLY A 375 10.14 10.09 -20.24
N LEU A 376 11.35 10.00 -20.78
CA LEU A 376 11.81 8.92 -21.66
C LEU A 376 13.03 8.27 -20.99
N GLY A 377 12.99 6.96 -20.80
CA GLY A 377 14.08 6.18 -20.21
C GLY A 377 14.45 4.99 -21.09
N TRP A 378 15.74 4.69 -21.20
CA TRP A 378 16.25 3.49 -21.87
C TRP A 378 17.66 3.13 -21.40
N ASP A 379 17.96 1.83 -21.32
CA ASP A 379 19.30 1.36 -21.00
C ASP A 379 20.02 0.76 -22.20
N ILE A 380 21.35 0.85 -22.18
CA ILE A 380 22.21 0.23 -23.19
C ILE A 380 22.78 -1.12 -22.70
N GLN A 381 22.61 -2.19 -23.49
CA GLN A 381 23.38 -3.42 -23.33
C GLN A 381 24.71 -3.40 -24.13
N ARG A 382 25.70 -4.18 -23.65
CA ARG A 382 27.06 -4.29 -24.23
C ARG A 382 27.05 -4.49 -25.75
N GLY A 383 27.34 -3.43 -26.51
CA GLY A 383 27.71 -3.46 -27.94
C GLY A 383 26.82 -2.66 -28.90
N LEU A 384 25.64 -2.16 -28.49
CA LEU A 384 24.77 -1.32 -29.31
C LEU A 384 24.66 0.08 -28.71
N MET A 385 24.64 1.14 -29.52
CA MET A 385 24.41 2.51 -29.02
C MET A 385 23.10 3.06 -29.57
N TYR A 386 22.10 3.23 -28.69
CA TYR A 386 20.86 3.93 -28.99
C TYR A 386 20.90 5.34 -28.44
N ASP A 387 20.37 6.26 -29.25
CA ASP A 387 20.24 7.69 -28.97
C ASP A 387 18.77 7.98 -29.24
N LEU A 388 17.95 7.99 -28.18
CA LEU A 388 16.52 8.16 -28.29
C LEU A 388 16.17 9.59 -27.90
N ASP A 389 15.43 10.26 -28.77
CA ASP A 389 15.01 11.65 -28.55
C ASP A 389 13.51 11.69 -28.24
N ALA A 390 13.15 12.29 -27.11
CA ALA A 390 11.78 12.75 -26.87
C ALA A 390 11.56 14.10 -27.56
N SER A 391 10.38 14.31 -28.15
CA SER A 391 10.06 15.58 -28.79
C SER A 391 8.58 15.91 -28.73
N ILE A 392 8.27 17.21 -28.81
CA ILE A 392 6.90 17.72 -28.89
C ILE A 392 6.74 18.54 -30.17
N ILE A 393 5.83 18.12 -31.04
CA ILE A 393 5.43 18.90 -32.23
C ILE A 393 4.19 19.72 -31.87
N ILE A 394 4.25 21.04 -32.03
CA ILE A 394 3.18 21.97 -31.63
C ILE A 394 2.40 22.42 -32.86
N PHE A 395 1.07 22.27 -32.79
CA PHE A 395 0.15 22.70 -33.84
C PHE A 395 -0.72 23.85 -33.34
N GLY A 396 -0.93 24.84 -34.21
CA GLY A 396 -1.87 25.92 -34.00
C GLY A 396 -3.32 25.46 -34.08
N THR A 397 -4.24 26.34 -33.72
CA THR A 397 -5.69 26.12 -33.89
C THR A 397 -6.10 25.96 -35.36
N ASP A 398 -5.25 26.37 -36.30
CA ASP A 398 -5.38 26.16 -37.75
C ASP A 398 -4.76 24.83 -38.24
N ASN A 399 -4.32 23.98 -37.30
CA ASN A 399 -3.59 22.74 -37.52
C ASN A 399 -2.25 22.90 -38.28
N GLN A 400 -1.72 24.14 -38.39
CA GLN A 400 -0.37 24.36 -38.92
C GLN A 400 0.67 24.18 -37.82
N ILE A 401 1.87 23.74 -38.19
CA ILE A 401 2.95 23.56 -37.23
C ILE A 401 3.48 24.94 -36.82
N ILE A 402 3.49 25.20 -35.52
CA ILE A 402 4.05 26.43 -34.94
C ILE A 402 5.55 26.24 -34.74
N GLU A 403 5.93 25.21 -33.99
CA GLU A 403 7.31 24.84 -33.70
C GLU A 403 7.42 23.40 -33.19
N THR A 404 8.64 22.88 -33.12
CA THR A 404 8.96 21.57 -32.55
C THR A 404 9.96 21.76 -31.42
N ILE A 405 9.68 21.18 -30.25
CA ILE A 405 10.55 21.17 -29.07
C ILE A 405 11.29 19.83 -29.00
N TYR A 406 12.62 19.91 -28.97
CA TYR A 406 13.54 18.78 -28.99
C TYR A 406 14.92 19.25 -28.53
N HIS A 407 15.89 18.34 -28.45
CA HIS A 407 17.20 18.61 -27.84
C HIS A 407 17.97 19.81 -28.42
N LYS A 408 17.76 20.22 -29.70
CA LYS A 408 18.36 21.45 -30.29
C LYS A 408 17.48 22.70 -30.13
N ASN A 409 16.16 22.55 -30.10
CA ASN A 409 15.22 23.63 -29.83
C ASN A 409 14.54 23.40 -28.47
N LYS A 410 15.28 23.68 -27.40
CA LYS A 410 14.95 23.21 -26.05
C LYS A 410 13.77 23.91 -25.38
N LYS A 411 13.26 25.01 -25.93
CA LYS A 411 12.25 25.80 -25.22
C LYS A 411 11.42 26.62 -26.20
N THR A 412 10.11 26.67 -25.97
CA THR A 412 9.22 27.55 -26.73
C THR A 412 9.56 29.02 -26.48
N LYS A 413 9.18 29.91 -27.40
CA LYS A 413 9.47 31.35 -27.27
C LYS A 413 8.87 31.98 -25.99
N ASP A 414 7.68 31.54 -25.60
CA ASP A 414 6.97 31.95 -24.38
C ASP A 414 7.48 31.25 -23.11
N GLY A 415 8.28 30.19 -23.28
CA GLY A 415 8.89 29.42 -22.23
C GLY A 415 7.99 28.48 -21.46
N THR A 416 6.82 28.15 -22.02
CA THR A 416 5.82 27.28 -21.41
C THR A 416 6.14 25.79 -21.57
N ILE A 417 6.92 25.43 -22.59
CA ILE A 417 7.41 24.07 -22.81
C ILE A 417 8.93 24.09 -22.84
N TYR A 418 9.56 23.16 -22.14
CA TYR A 418 11.02 23.10 -22.05
C TYR A 418 11.57 21.67 -21.96
N HIS A 419 12.59 21.41 -22.76
CA HIS A 419 13.42 20.21 -22.82
C HIS A 419 14.63 20.37 -21.91
N HIS A 420 14.89 19.39 -21.04
CA HIS A 420 15.88 19.53 -19.97
C HIS A 420 17.31 19.21 -20.39
N GLY A 421 17.50 18.40 -21.42
CA GLY A 421 18.83 17.99 -21.86
C GLY A 421 18.75 16.90 -22.90
N ASP A 422 19.87 16.65 -23.57
CA ASP A 422 20.04 15.56 -24.53
C ASP A 422 20.80 14.45 -23.81
N ASN A 423 20.24 13.24 -23.75
CA ASN A 423 20.95 12.07 -23.23
C ASN A 423 21.21 11.08 -24.36
N LYS A 424 22.48 10.89 -24.70
CA LYS A 424 22.88 10.13 -25.91
C LYS A 424 23.12 8.65 -25.68
N ASN A 425 23.10 8.22 -24.43
CA ASN A 425 23.58 6.91 -24.03
C ASN A 425 22.73 6.21 -22.97
N GLY A 426 21.67 6.82 -22.46
CA GLY A 426 20.82 6.15 -21.48
C GLY A 426 21.56 5.76 -20.19
N ASN A 427 22.63 6.50 -19.83
CA ASN A 427 23.40 6.20 -18.63
C ASN A 427 22.79 6.91 -17.41
N GLY A 428 22.15 6.14 -16.53
CA GLY A 428 21.61 6.63 -15.27
C GLY A 428 20.33 5.87 -14.92
N ASP A 429 19.82 6.07 -13.71
CA ASP A 429 18.52 5.51 -13.33
C ASP A 429 17.40 6.51 -13.66
N GLY A 430 16.28 6.05 -14.23
CA GLY A 430 15.05 6.84 -14.37
C GLY A 430 14.84 7.51 -15.74
N ASP A 431 14.40 8.78 -15.76
CA ASP A 431 14.16 9.49 -17.02
C ASP A 431 15.49 10.01 -17.59
N ASP A 432 15.96 9.38 -18.66
CA ASP A 432 17.13 9.81 -19.41
C ASP A 432 16.90 11.14 -20.14
N GLU A 433 15.69 11.34 -20.68
CA GLU A 433 15.23 12.60 -21.22
C GLU A 433 13.91 13.06 -20.60
N LEU A 434 13.80 14.38 -20.43
CA LEU A 434 12.67 15.01 -19.79
C LEU A 434 12.23 16.23 -20.60
N ILE A 435 10.92 16.34 -20.84
CA ILE A 435 10.26 17.54 -21.35
C ILE A 435 9.14 17.93 -20.40
N SER A 436 9.06 19.20 -20.04
CA SER A 436 8.01 19.74 -19.16
C SER A 436 7.08 20.68 -19.92
N ILE A 437 5.79 20.62 -19.61
CA ILE A 437 4.72 21.40 -20.24
C ILE A 437 3.89 22.12 -19.17
N ASN A 438 3.86 23.45 -19.19
CA ASN A 438 3.03 24.27 -18.29
C ASN A 438 1.70 24.65 -18.95
N PHE A 439 0.68 23.79 -18.78
CA PHE A 439 -0.62 23.90 -19.43
C PHE A 439 -1.36 25.24 -19.18
N PRO A 440 -1.44 25.77 -17.94
CA PRO A 440 -2.15 27.03 -17.67
C PRO A 440 -1.56 28.26 -18.38
N LYS A 441 -0.29 28.20 -18.80
CA LYS A 441 0.41 29.33 -19.42
C LYS A 441 0.56 29.22 -20.94
N LEU A 442 0.15 28.10 -21.54
CA LEU A 442 0.26 27.87 -22.97
C LEU A 442 -0.45 28.98 -23.77
N ASP A 443 0.18 29.43 -24.86
CA ASP A 443 -0.40 30.39 -25.79
C ASP A 443 -1.76 29.88 -26.31
N SER A 444 -2.75 30.77 -26.31
CA SER A 444 -4.10 30.44 -26.75
C SER A 444 -4.20 29.99 -28.20
N ASN A 445 -3.21 30.33 -29.04
CA ASN A 445 -3.12 29.93 -30.44
C ASN A 445 -2.72 28.47 -30.63
N ILE A 446 -2.26 27.77 -29.57
CA ILE A 446 -1.92 26.34 -29.63
C ILE A 446 -3.22 25.52 -29.56
N GLY A 447 -3.45 24.71 -30.58
CA GLY A 447 -4.61 23.82 -30.69
C GLY A 447 -4.33 22.39 -30.25
N SER A 448 -3.14 21.87 -30.60
CA SER A 448 -2.73 20.51 -30.20
C SER A 448 -1.22 20.33 -30.14
N MET A 449 -0.76 19.30 -29.43
CA MET A 449 0.65 18.95 -29.30
C MET A 449 0.83 17.44 -29.40
N ALA A 450 1.76 16.98 -30.23
CA ALA A 450 2.07 15.57 -30.40
C ALA A 450 3.34 15.18 -29.63
N VAL A 451 3.28 14.11 -28.86
CA VAL A 451 4.44 13.55 -28.15
C VAL A 451 5.04 12.42 -28.98
N VAL A 452 6.26 12.62 -29.47
CA VAL A 452 6.95 11.67 -30.35
C VAL A 452 8.29 11.25 -29.76
N ILE A 453 8.69 10.04 -30.10
CA ILE A 453 10.00 9.47 -29.77
C ILE A 453 10.64 9.04 -31.07
N ASN A 454 11.91 9.37 -31.26
CA ASN A 454 12.69 8.96 -32.41
C ASN A 454 14.02 8.34 -32.00
N SER A 455 14.51 7.41 -32.81
CA SER A 455 15.87 6.89 -32.72
C SER A 455 16.77 7.73 -33.63
N PHE A 456 17.59 8.61 -33.04
CA PHE A 456 18.42 9.60 -33.75
C PHE A 456 19.38 8.98 -34.76
N LYS A 457 19.85 7.76 -34.47
CA LYS A 457 20.77 7.01 -35.34
C LYS A 457 20.04 6.22 -36.43
N GLY A 458 18.71 6.29 -36.50
CA GLY A 458 17.88 5.56 -37.45
C GLY A 458 17.81 4.05 -37.21
N ASN A 459 18.27 3.59 -36.04
CA ASN A 459 18.15 2.18 -35.66
C ASN A 459 16.69 1.87 -35.31
N PRO A 460 16.11 0.75 -35.78
CA PRO A 460 14.77 0.36 -35.39
C PRO A 460 14.63 0.21 -33.86
N LEU A 461 13.47 0.59 -33.33
CA LEU A 461 13.18 0.47 -31.90
C LEU A 461 13.06 -0.99 -31.43
N SER A 462 12.99 -1.95 -32.35
CA SER A 462 12.96 -3.38 -32.05
C SER A 462 14.17 -3.88 -31.23
N GLY A 463 15.30 -3.17 -31.28
CA GLY A 463 16.49 -3.49 -30.49
C GLY A 463 16.64 -2.69 -29.19
N VAL A 464 15.68 -1.84 -28.85
CA VAL A 464 15.62 -1.15 -27.55
C VAL A 464 14.95 -2.07 -26.55
N LYS A 465 15.68 -2.50 -25.53
CA LYS A 465 15.16 -3.39 -24.46
C LYS A 465 14.88 -2.57 -23.21
N GLY A 466 13.69 -2.72 -22.65
CA GLY A 466 13.31 -2.05 -21.39
C GLY A 466 13.12 -0.53 -21.49
N GLY A 467 13.14 0.06 -22.69
CA GLY A 467 12.85 1.49 -22.80
C GLY A 467 11.38 1.80 -22.47
N PHE A 468 11.09 3.00 -21.97
CA PHE A 468 9.72 3.48 -21.78
C PHE A 468 9.58 4.95 -22.13
N ILE A 469 8.33 5.37 -22.35
CA ILE A 469 7.91 6.76 -22.22
C ILE A 469 6.80 6.85 -21.18
N ARG A 470 6.84 7.90 -20.36
CA ARG A 470 5.85 8.14 -19.31
C ARG A 470 5.41 9.59 -19.26
N LEU A 471 4.21 9.80 -18.73
CA LEU A 471 3.67 11.10 -18.38
C LEU A 471 3.35 11.12 -16.89
N PHE A 472 3.70 12.21 -16.22
CA PHE A 472 3.44 12.39 -14.79
C PHE A 472 3.27 13.85 -14.40
N TYR A 473 2.58 14.06 -13.28
CA TYR A 473 2.51 15.31 -12.55
C TYR A 473 3.56 15.30 -11.42
N ASP A 474 3.82 16.46 -10.81
CA ASP A 474 4.63 16.57 -9.57
C ASP A 474 4.15 15.63 -8.45
N LYS A 475 2.85 15.32 -8.44
CA LYS A 475 2.18 14.56 -7.37
C LYS A 475 1.87 13.10 -7.74
N GLY A 476 2.20 12.64 -8.93
CA GLY A 476 1.94 11.24 -9.32
C GLY A 476 1.89 10.97 -10.82
N PRO A 477 1.89 9.68 -11.21
CA PRO A 477 1.91 9.27 -12.60
C PRO A 477 0.56 9.49 -13.29
N ILE A 478 0.62 9.84 -14.58
CA ILE A 478 -0.53 9.84 -15.49
C ILE A 478 -0.57 8.51 -16.23
N GLY A 479 0.58 8.08 -16.73
CA GLY A 479 0.77 6.74 -17.26
C GLY A 479 2.06 6.53 -18.02
N CYS A 480 2.28 5.31 -18.51
CA CYS A 480 3.47 4.92 -19.24
C CYS A 480 3.21 3.95 -20.38
N HIS A 481 4.15 3.88 -21.31
CA HIS A 481 4.21 2.90 -22.37
C HIS A 481 5.63 2.34 -22.46
N LEU A 482 5.74 1.01 -22.40
CA LEU A 482 6.99 0.31 -22.68
C LEU A 482 7.25 0.30 -24.18
N LEU A 483 8.47 0.63 -24.57
CA LEU A 483 8.95 0.51 -25.93
C LEU A 483 9.10 -0.99 -26.23
N ASN A 484 8.17 -1.54 -27.01
CA ASN A 484 8.10 -2.98 -27.27
C ASN A 484 9.27 -3.48 -28.14
N GLU A 485 9.87 -4.58 -27.71
CA GLU A 485 10.77 -5.40 -28.52
C GLU A 485 10.00 -5.91 -29.77
N GLY A 486 10.52 -5.65 -30.96
CA GLY A 486 9.94 -6.10 -32.24
C GLY A 486 9.24 -5.04 -33.10
N ARG A 487 9.13 -3.77 -32.67
CA ARG A 487 8.68 -2.69 -33.58
C ARG A 487 9.75 -2.36 -34.62
N ASN A 488 9.52 -2.72 -35.88
CA ASN A 488 10.42 -2.37 -36.99
C ASN A 488 10.13 -0.95 -37.52
N CYS A 489 10.18 0.04 -36.63
CA CYS A 489 10.04 1.46 -36.95
C CYS A 489 11.10 2.27 -36.21
N THR A 490 11.37 3.49 -36.66
CA THR A 490 12.39 4.36 -36.04
C THR A 490 11.80 5.38 -35.07
N GLY A 491 10.48 5.46 -34.94
CA GLY A 491 9.83 6.28 -33.94
C GLY A 491 8.45 5.79 -33.51
N ILE A 492 7.91 6.41 -32.45
CA ILE A 492 6.57 6.17 -31.92
C ILE A 492 5.87 7.51 -31.68
N LEU A 493 4.60 7.61 -32.07
CA LEU A 493 3.67 8.64 -31.61
C LEU A 493 2.96 8.11 -30.36
N LEU A 494 3.27 8.64 -29.18
CA LEU A 494 2.62 8.24 -27.94
C LEU A 494 1.14 8.66 -27.94
N GLY A 495 0.88 9.92 -28.27
CA GLY A 495 -0.46 10.49 -28.23
C GLY A 495 -0.47 11.99 -28.52
N LEU A 496 -1.66 12.57 -28.45
CA LEU A 496 -1.94 13.96 -28.76
C LEU A 496 -2.59 14.66 -27.57
N PHE A 497 -1.97 15.73 -27.08
CA PHE A 497 -2.70 16.70 -26.29
C PHE A 497 -3.58 17.53 -27.22
N LYS A 498 -4.88 17.57 -26.95
CA LYS A 498 -5.86 18.36 -27.69
C LYS A 498 -6.56 19.32 -26.75
N ARG A 499 -6.69 20.56 -27.20
CA ARG A 499 -7.48 21.57 -26.51
C ARG A 499 -8.91 21.54 -27.00
N ASP A 500 -9.84 21.41 -26.08
CA ASP A 500 -11.25 21.59 -26.37
C ASP A 500 -11.50 23.08 -26.68
N VAL A 501 -11.99 23.35 -27.88
CA VAL A 501 -12.18 24.72 -28.40
C VAL A 501 -13.26 25.50 -27.66
N ASN A 502 -14.22 24.82 -27.04
CA ASN A 502 -15.35 25.45 -26.36
C ASN A 502 -15.04 25.80 -24.90
N THR A 503 -14.33 24.90 -24.22
CA THR A 503 -14.04 24.98 -22.78
C THR A 503 -12.61 25.42 -22.49
N GLY A 504 -11.70 25.30 -23.46
CA GLY A 504 -10.27 25.56 -23.29
C GLY A 504 -9.52 24.48 -22.52
N ASN A 505 -10.21 23.42 -22.06
CA ASN A 505 -9.65 22.31 -21.31
C ASN A 505 -8.78 21.41 -22.20
N TRP A 506 -7.80 20.75 -21.59
CA TRP A 506 -6.87 19.88 -22.30
C TRP A 506 -7.16 18.41 -22.02
N PHE A 507 -7.01 17.59 -23.05
CA PHE A 507 -7.13 16.15 -22.96
C PHE A 507 -5.97 15.49 -23.71
N LEU A 508 -5.47 14.38 -23.20
CA LEU A 508 -4.55 13.51 -23.92
C LEU A 508 -5.33 12.38 -24.59
N GLN A 509 -5.24 12.29 -25.91
CA GLN A 509 -5.64 11.11 -26.67
C GLN A 509 -4.43 10.19 -26.82
N VAL A 510 -4.43 9.05 -26.13
CA VAL A 510 -3.35 8.06 -26.23
C VAL A 510 -3.52 7.28 -27.54
N MET A 511 -2.46 7.11 -28.34
CA MET A 511 -2.53 6.50 -29.67
C MET A 511 -1.53 5.37 -29.88
N ILE A 512 -0.28 5.55 -29.44
CA ILE A 512 0.79 4.54 -29.51
C ILE A 512 1.01 3.95 -30.93
N GLU A 513 1.20 4.84 -31.90
CA GLU A 513 1.31 4.48 -33.32
C GLU A 513 2.77 4.46 -33.81
N ASN A 514 3.05 3.60 -34.79
CA ASN A 514 4.37 3.56 -35.43
C ASN A 514 4.56 4.76 -36.36
N ILE A 515 5.70 5.42 -36.25
CA ILE A 515 6.13 6.49 -37.16
C ILE A 515 7.58 6.22 -37.61
N ASN A 516 8.00 6.88 -38.68
CA ASN A 516 9.37 6.79 -39.16
C ASN A 516 10.01 8.18 -39.24
N GLY A 517 11.32 8.20 -39.07
CA GLY A 517 12.15 9.41 -39.04
C GLY A 517 13.23 9.27 -37.97
N ILE A 518 14.39 9.89 -38.20
CA ILE A 518 15.46 9.91 -37.20
C ILE A 518 15.25 11.04 -36.19
N ASP A 519 14.43 12.03 -36.51
CA ASP A 519 14.01 13.08 -35.59
C ASP A 519 12.53 13.43 -35.79
N ALA A 520 12.00 14.27 -34.89
CA ALA A 520 10.62 14.67 -34.92
C ALA A 520 10.21 15.38 -36.21
N ASN A 521 11.13 16.10 -36.88
CA ASN A 521 10.81 16.82 -38.12
C ASN A 521 10.63 15.86 -39.28
N GLU A 522 11.45 14.80 -39.36
CA GLU A 522 11.29 13.74 -40.35
C GLU A 522 10.00 12.94 -40.13
N SER A 523 9.52 12.84 -38.89
CA SER A 523 8.27 12.16 -38.55
C SER A 523 6.99 12.99 -38.74
N ILE A 524 7.09 14.29 -39.03
CA ILE A 524 5.94 15.17 -39.24
C ILE A 524 4.91 14.60 -40.25
N PRO A 525 5.30 14.10 -41.44
CA PRO A 525 4.34 13.59 -42.41
C PRO A 525 3.51 12.42 -41.86
N ASP A 526 4.14 11.50 -41.12
CA ASP A 526 3.46 10.37 -40.49
C ASP A 526 2.49 10.86 -39.40
N VAL A 527 2.92 11.82 -38.57
CA VAL A 527 2.10 12.43 -37.52
C VAL A 527 0.88 13.16 -38.12
N ILE A 528 1.04 13.93 -39.20
CA ILE A 528 -0.07 14.60 -39.90
C ILE A 528 -1.05 13.58 -40.50
N ASN A 529 -0.54 12.52 -41.12
CA ASN A 529 -1.38 11.45 -41.68
C ASN A 529 -2.20 10.75 -40.59
N LEU A 530 -1.59 10.47 -39.44
CA LEU A 530 -2.28 9.93 -38.28
C LEU A 530 -3.31 10.94 -37.77
N LEU A 531 -2.95 12.18 -37.52
CA LEU A 531 -3.87 13.25 -37.12
C LEU A 531 -5.12 13.30 -38.00
N ASN A 532 -4.96 13.31 -39.33
CA ASN A 532 -6.10 13.33 -40.26
C ASN A 532 -7.00 12.09 -40.10
N ARG A 533 -6.44 10.90 -39.88
CA ARG A 533 -7.19 9.66 -39.67
C ARG A 533 -8.04 9.69 -38.39
N TYR A 534 -7.51 10.26 -37.31
CA TYR A 534 -8.22 10.33 -36.01
C TYR A 534 -9.13 11.56 -35.89
N THR A 535 -9.02 12.53 -36.80
CA THR A 535 -9.91 13.70 -36.85
C THR A 535 -11.14 13.46 -37.75
N LEU A 536 -11.07 12.52 -38.70
CA LEU A 536 -12.18 12.14 -39.59
C LEU A 536 -13.20 11.16 -38.96
N ASN A 537 -12.96 10.67 -37.74
CA ASN A 537 -13.82 9.73 -37.02
C ASN A 537 -14.50 10.33 -35.78
N ILE A 538 -14.72 11.65 -35.75
CA ILE A 538 -15.47 12.38 -34.72
C ILE A 538 -16.67 13.08 -35.35
#